data_AF-A0A8S9RM94-F1
#
_entry.id   AF-A0A8S9RM94-F1
#
_cell.length_a   1.000
_cell.length_b   1.000
_cell.length_c   1.000
_cell.angle_alpha   90.00
_cell.angle_beta   90.00
_cell.angle_gamma   90.00
#
_symmetry.space_group_name_H-M   'P 1'
#
loop_
_entity.id
_entity.type
_entity.pdbx_description
1 polymer ?
#
loop_
_entity_poly.entity_id
_entity_poly.type
_entity_poly.pdbx_seq_one_letter_code
_entity_poly.pdbx_strand_id
1 'polypeptide(L)'
;MLDQAVQLVRIGGILVYSTCTINPSENEAVVRYALDKYKFLSLAPQHPRIGGPGLVGRCEFSDGYVEEWLKPGEEEMVQKFDPSSELDTIGFFIAKFSVGPKD
;
A
#
# COMPACT_ATOMS: atom_id res chain seq x y z
N MET A 1 -5.54 9.22 9.08
CA MET A 1 -4.40 8.77 9.91
C MET A 1 -3.08 8.80 9.14
N LEU A 2 -3.00 8.22 7.94
CA LEU A 2 -1.78 8.20 7.13
C LEU A 2 -1.17 9.59 6.90
N ASP A 3 -1.98 10.58 6.54
CA ASP A 3 -1.53 11.96 6.31
C ASP A 3 -0.71 12.54 7.45
N GLN A 4 -1.10 12.28 8.71
CA GLN A 4 -0.38 12.78 9.88
C GLN A 4 0.97 12.08 10.04
N ALA A 5 1.03 10.77 9.79
CA ALA A 5 2.28 10.02 9.80
C ALA A 5 3.26 10.51 8.72
N VAL A 6 2.75 10.87 7.53
CA VAL A 6 3.54 11.45 6.44
C VAL A 6 4.15 12.80 6.83
N GLN A 7 3.47 13.61 7.63
CA GLN A 7 4.03 14.87 8.13
C GLN A 7 5.16 14.65 9.14
N LEU A 8 5.02 13.65 10.02
CA LEU A 8 5.97 13.38 11.10
C LEU A 8 7.26 12.70 10.64
N VAL A 9 7.20 11.91 9.56
CA VAL A 9 8.39 11.22 9.05
C VAL A 9 9.38 12.21 8.41
N ARG A 10 10.66 12.11 8.79
CA ARG A 10 11.74 12.94 8.26
C ARG A 10 12.12 12.52 6.83
N ILE A 11 12.76 13.44 6.10
CA ILE A 11 13.44 13.14 4.82
C ILE A 11 14.46 12.01 5.03
N GLY A 12 14.53 11.06 4.12
CA GLY A 12 15.33 9.84 4.23
C GLY A 12 14.77 8.81 5.23
N GLY A 13 13.62 9.10 5.84
CA GLY A 13 12.91 8.16 6.71
C GLY A 13 12.17 7.08 5.93
N ILE A 14 11.63 6.12 6.68
CA ILE A 14 10.79 5.05 6.17
C ILE A 14 9.43 5.18 6.84
N LEU A 15 8.37 5.07 6.04
CA LEU A 15 7.00 4.97 6.53
C LEU A 15 6.48 3.56 6.21
N VAL A 16 5.91 2.88 7.21
CA VAL A 16 5.26 1.59 7.03
C VAL A 16 3.78 1.76 7.29
N TYR A 17 2.98 1.26 6.35
CA TYR A 17 1.53 1.15 6.47
C TYR A 17 1.17 -0.34 6.52
N SER A 18 0.36 -0.72 7.50
CA SER A 18 -0.09 -2.10 7.64
C SER A 18 -1.49 -2.17 8.23
N THR A 19 -2.24 -3.18 7.81
CA THR A 19 -3.64 -3.41 8.23
C THR A 19 -3.88 -4.90 8.39
N CYS A 20 -4.87 -5.27 9.20
CA CYS A 20 -5.34 -6.66 9.35
C CYS A 20 -6.66 -6.90 8.60
N THR A 21 -6.74 -6.38 7.37
CA THR A 21 -7.91 -6.49 6.49
C THR A 21 -7.45 -6.93 5.09
N ILE A 22 -8.31 -7.63 4.37
CA ILE A 22 -8.09 -8.02 2.97
C ILE A 22 -8.75 -7.04 1.98
N ASN A 23 -9.49 -6.05 2.50
CA ASN A 23 -10.27 -5.12 1.70
C ASN A 23 -9.35 -4.17 0.90
N PRO A 24 -9.45 -4.16 -0.45
CA PRO A 24 -8.59 -3.31 -1.28
C PRO A 24 -8.75 -1.81 -1.01
N SER A 25 -9.94 -1.36 -0.62
CA SER A 25 -10.22 0.05 -0.30
C SER A 25 -9.46 0.52 0.95
N GLU A 26 -9.13 -0.39 1.85
CA GLU A 26 -8.31 -0.11 3.04
C GLU A 26 -6.81 -0.31 2.79
N ASN A 27 -6.43 -0.90 1.66
CA ASN A 27 -5.07 -1.36 1.38
C ASN A 27 -4.50 -0.67 0.14
N GLU A 28 -4.69 -1.26 -1.03
CA GLU A 28 -4.14 -0.78 -2.30
C GLU A 28 -4.64 0.62 -2.66
N ALA A 29 -5.90 0.95 -2.35
CA ALA A 29 -6.43 2.29 -2.57
C ALA A 29 -5.75 3.34 -1.67
N VAL A 30 -5.44 2.99 -0.41
CA VAL A 30 -4.70 3.87 0.51
C VAL A 30 -3.27 4.08 0.04
N VAL A 31 -2.63 3.04 -0.50
CA VAL A 31 -1.29 3.14 -1.11
C VAL A 31 -1.32 4.04 -2.35
N ARG A 32 -2.29 3.85 -3.25
CA ARG A 32 -2.48 4.66 -4.44
C ARG A 32 -2.66 6.14 -4.07
N TYR A 33 -3.57 6.41 -3.14
CA TYR A 33 -3.81 7.75 -2.58
C TYR A 33 -2.51 8.37 -2.05
N ALA A 34 -1.70 7.63 -1.29
CA ALA A 34 -0.46 8.14 -0.73
C ALA A 34 0.56 8.54 -1.81
N LEU A 35 0.76 7.67 -2.80
CA LEU A 35 1.68 7.91 -3.93
C LEU A 35 1.19 9.05 -4.84
N ASP A 36 -0.12 9.23 -4.97
CA ASP A 36 -0.68 10.31 -5.77
C ASP A 36 -0.62 11.66 -5.06
N LYS A 37 -0.90 11.69 -3.76
CA LYS A 37 -0.89 12.92 -2.97
C LYS A 37 0.52 13.37 -2.60
N TYR A 38 1.41 12.45 -2.27
CA TYR A 38 2.73 12.75 -1.74
C TYR A 38 3.82 12.28 -2.71
N LYS A 39 4.22 13.15 -3.63
CA LYS A 39 5.19 12.84 -4.69
C LYS A 39 6.60 12.51 -4.18
N PHE A 40 6.90 12.86 -2.93
CA PHE A 40 8.14 12.49 -2.25
C PHE A 40 8.09 11.09 -1.61
N LEU A 41 6.96 10.38 -1.67
CA LEU A 41 6.88 8.98 -1.24
C LEU A 41 7.06 8.06 -2.46
N SER A 42 7.84 7.01 -2.27
CA SER A 42 7.96 5.92 -3.24
C SER A 42 7.90 4.58 -2.53
N LEU A 43 7.30 3.57 -3.16
CA LEU A 43 7.28 2.22 -2.60
C LEU A 43 8.69 1.63 -2.56
N ALA A 44 8.96 0.84 -1.53
CA ALA A 44 10.24 0.17 -1.35
C ALA A 44 10.03 -1.32 -1.00
N PRO A 45 10.84 -2.23 -1.56
CA PRO A 45 10.63 -3.67 -1.40
C PRO A 45 10.93 -4.08 0.05
N GLN A 46 10.22 -5.09 0.54
CA GLN A 46 10.29 -5.55 1.93
C GLN A 46 11.00 -6.91 1.99
N HIS A 47 11.83 -7.13 3.02
CA HIS A 47 12.55 -8.39 3.21
C HIS A 47 12.41 -8.87 4.67
N PRO A 48 12.12 -10.16 4.93
CA PRO A 48 11.85 -11.20 3.94
C PRO A 48 10.53 -10.97 3.19
N ARG A 49 10.43 -11.54 1.98
CA ARG A 49 9.19 -11.58 1.22
C ARG A 49 8.50 -12.90 1.47
N ILE A 50 7.39 -12.85 2.19
CA ILE A 50 6.59 -14.02 2.56
C ILE A 50 5.19 -13.89 1.94
N GLY A 51 4.60 -12.69 1.98
CA GLY A 51 3.28 -12.44 1.41
C GLY A 51 3.27 -12.42 -0.12
N GLY A 52 2.07 -12.59 -0.67
CA GLY A 52 1.81 -12.45 -2.10
C GLY A 52 1.83 -10.98 -2.57
N PRO A 53 1.73 -10.76 -3.89
CA PRO A 53 1.64 -9.42 -4.46
C PRO A 53 0.33 -8.71 -4.06
N GLY A 54 0.33 -7.39 -4.15
CA GLY A 54 -0.89 -6.59 -4.03
C GLY A 54 -1.81 -6.70 -5.26
N LEU A 55 -2.95 -6.02 -5.21
CA LEU A 55 -3.89 -5.95 -6.33
C LEU A 55 -3.62 -4.75 -7.23
N VAL A 56 -3.55 -5.01 -8.54
CA VAL A 56 -3.53 -3.97 -9.57
C VAL A 56 -4.92 -3.70 -10.12
N GLY A 57 -5.13 -2.48 -10.63
CA GLY A 57 -6.35 -2.13 -11.36
C GLY A 57 -7.22 -1.12 -10.63
N ARG A 58 -8.55 -1.30 -10.72
CA ARG A 58 -9.55 -0.37 -10.18
C ARG A 58 -10.86 -1.07 -9.89
N CYS A 59 -11.66 -0.49 -9.00
CA CYS A 59 -13.05 -0.86 -8.76
C CYS A 59 -13.97 0.29 -9.19
N GLU A 60 -15.03 -0.02 -9.93
CA GLU A 60 -16.07 0.94 -10.31
C GLU A 60 -17.34 0.63 -9.53
N PHE A 61 -17.82 1.63 -8.79
CA PHE A 61 -19.01 1.54 -7.96
C PHE A 61 -20.26 1.94 -8.75
N SER A 62 -21.42 1.55 -8.26
CA SER A 62 -22.70 1.77 -8.94
C SER A 62 -23.08 3.25 -9.10
N ASP A 63 -22.49 4.14 -8.30
CA ASP A 63 -22.64 5.60 -8.39
C ASP A 63 -21.66 6.26 -9.38
N GLY A 64 -20.83 5.48 -10.07
CA GLY A 64 -19.81 5.94 -11.01
C GLY A 64 -18.50 6.37 -10.33
N TYR A 65 -18.36 6.21 -9.02
CA TYR A 65 -17.08 6.40 -8.36
C TYR A 65 -16.09 5.31 -8.79
N VAL A 66 -14.87 5.71 -9.13
CA VAL A 66 -13.79 4.79 -9.52
C VAL A 66 -12.68 4.88 -8.47
N GLU A 67 -12.42 3.75 -7.82
CA GLU A 67 -11.31 3.59 -6.89
C GLU A 67 -10.14 2.94 -7.62
N GLU A 68 -9.02 3.64 -7.73
CA GLU A 68 -7.79 3.09 -8.31
C GLU A 68 -6.93 2.40 -7.25
N TRP A 69 -6.29 1.31 -7.64
CA TRP A 69 -5.37 0.51 -6.82
C TRP A 69 -3.94 0.63 -7.36
N LEU A 70 -3.13 -0.42 -7.22
CA LEU A 70 -1.73 -0.39 -7.67
C LEU A 70 -1.62 -0.41 -9.20
N LYS A 71 -0.55 0.20 -9.71
CA LYS A 71 -0.14 0.15 -11.11
C LYS A 71 0.77 -1.05 -11.36
N PRO A 72 0.88 -1.56 -12.60
CA PRO A 72 1.79 -2.66 -12.92
C PRO A 72 3.22 -2.40 -12.45
N GLY A 73 3.79 -3.36 -11.71
CA GLY A 73 5.08 -3.29 -11.05
C GLY A 73 5.03 -2.81 -9.58
N GLU A 74 3.98 -2.10 -9.16
CA GLU A 74 3.83 -1.65 -7.76
C GLU A 74 3.31 -2.78 -6.85
N GLU A 75 2.58 -3.76 -7.41
CA GLU A 75 2.08 -4.94 -6.69
C GLU A 75 3.18 -5.78 -6.06
N GLU A 76 4.37 -5.75 -6.66
CA GLU A 76 5.55 -6.44 -6.17
C GLU A 76 6.28 -5.66 -5.06
N MET A 77 5.82 -4.48 -4.69
CA MET A 77 6.48 -3.65 -3.67
C MET A 77 5.74 -3.68 -2.33
N VAL A 78 4.55 -4.26 -2.31
CA VAL A 78 3.73 -4.51 -1.13
C VAL A 78 3.69 -6.00 -0.82
N GLN A 79 3.17 -6.36 0.35
CA GLN A 79 2.91 -7.75 0.71
C GLN A 79 1.48 -7.89 1.19
N LYS A 80 0.74 -8.81 0.57
CA LYS A 80 -0.61 -9.20 0.97
C LYS A 80 -0.59 -10.63 1.50
N PHE A 81 -1.24 -10.84 2.63
CA PHE A 81 -1.41 -12.14 3.26
C PHE A 81 -2.90 -12.47 3.19
N ASP A 82 -3.24 -13.38 2.29
CA ASP A 82 -4.61 -13.86 2.11
C ASP A 82 -4.81 -15.12 2.96
N PRO A 83 -5.83 -15.16 3.85
CA PRO A 83 -6.10 -16.34 4.66
C PRO A 83 -6.52 -17.56 3.85
N SER A 84 -6.87 -17.36 2.57
CA SER A 84 -7.19 -18.43 1.61
C SER A 84 -5.95 -18.96 0.87
N SER A 85 -4.77 -18.39 1.13
CA SER A 85 -3.50 -18.86 0.55
C SER A 85 -2.96 -20.10 1.28
N GLU A 86 -1.88 -20.69 0.76
CA GLU A 86 -1.20 -21.81 1.40
C GLU A 86 -0.52 -21.43 2.72
N LEU A 87 -0.33 -20.14 2.98
CA LEU A 87 0.24 -19.64 4.21
C LEU A 87 -0.85 -19.54 5.28
N ASP A 88 -0.67 -20.26 6.38
CA ASP A 88 -1.52 -20.17 7.58
C ASP A 88 -1.35 -18.81 8.27
N THR A 89 -2.03 -17.81 7.73
CA THR A 89 -1.95 -16.41 8.14
C THR A 89 -3.34 -15.80 8.21
N ILE A 90 -3.50 -14.79 9.06
CA ILE A 90 -4.69 -13.95 9.02
C ILE A 90 -4.62 -13.00 7.81
N GLY A 91 -5.76 -12.42 7.43
CA GLY A 91 -5.81 -11.32 6.47
C GLY A 91 -4.94 -10.15 6.92
N PHE A 92 -3.88 -9.85 6.18
CA PHE A 92 -2.93 -8.79 6.53
C PHE A 92 -2.32 -8.13 5.28
N PHE A 93 -1.90 -6.88 5.40
CA PHE A 93 -1.28 -6.12 4.32
C PHE A 93 -0.14 -5.25 4.85
N ILE A 94 0.93 -5.12 4.07
CA ILE A 94 2.08 -4.27 4.38
C ILE A 94 2.54 -3.50 3.14
N ALA A 95 2.64 -2.18 3.27
CA ALA A 95 3.31 -1.30 2.33
C ALA A 95 4.42 -0.52 3.04
N LYS A 96 5.61 -0.48 2.42
CA LYS A 96 6.75 0.31 2.88
C LYS A 96 7.04 1.43 1.89
N PHE A 97 7.18 2.64 2.41
CA PHE A 97 7.52 3.83 1.63
C PHE A 97 8.88 4.39 2.04
N SER A 98 9.69 4.75 1.06
CA SER A 98 10.86 5.60 1.22
C SER A 98 10.44 7.07 1.12
N VAL A 99 10.95 7.90 2.01
CA VAL A 99 10.64 9.33 2.07
C VAL A 99 11.79 10.12 1.43
N GLY A 100 11.55 10.64 0.23
CA GLY A 100 12.45 11.54 -0.47
C GLY A 100 12.45 12.98 0.09
N PRO A 101 13.13 13.91 -0.60
CA PRO A 101 13.07 15.33 -0.29
C PRO A 101 11.62 15.84 -0.36
N LYS A 102 11.19 16.57 0.66
CA LYS A 102 9.92 17.29 0.68
C LYS A 102 10.19 18.67 0.08
N ASP A 103 9.50 19.02 -1.00
CA ASP A 103 9.55 20.38 -1.55
C ASP A 103 8.97 21.42 -0.57
#